data_AF-A0A1Y1V4B8-F1
#
_entry.id   AF-A0A1Y1V4B8-F1
#
_cell.length_a   1.000
_cell.length_b   1.000
_cell.length_c   1.000
_cell.angle_alpha   90.00
_cell.angle_beta   90.00
_cell.angle_gamma   90.00
#
_symmetry.space_group_name_H-M   'P 1'
#
loop_
_entity.id
_entity.type
_entity.pdbx_description
1 polymer ?
#
loop_
_entity_poly.entity_id
_entity_poly.type
_entity_poly.pdbx_seq_one_letter_code
_entity_poly.pdbx_strand_id
1 'polypeptide(L)'
;MSEARLQDLLKLSEAIPKNKRFSNLSTSKLMELWNNISGYTEELLLNKKAPEFPGIGIFYIKRNYAASPEEYTPQFFPTSKFFNGFNSYYYENSVKSGIPNKLPLNYSIIASRMGWSRSDVEMGVRDIMTCIKTSIESGTSLNLTMGTMGTLNITRTKVNMKFSPKLTDALLSKYRLPNFGIRAY
;
A
#
# COMPACT_ATOMS: atom_id res chain seq x y z
N MET A 1 7.48 17.29 -9.36
CA MET A 1 7.01 15.96 -8.92
C MET A 1 7.38 14.97 -10.02
N SER A 2 8.08 13.88 -9.73
CA SER A 2 8.61 13.00 -10.78
C SER A 2 7.54 12.01 -11.28
N GLU A 3 6.85 12.37 -12.36
CA GLU A 3 5.93 11.51 -13.14
C GLU A 3 6.59 10.21 -13.65
N ALA A 4 7.92 10.17 -13.69
CA ALA A 4 8.71 9.07 -14.25
C ALA A 4 8.57 7.70 -13.53
N ARG A 5 8.01 7.63 -12.31
CA ARG A 5 8.08 6.41 -11.47
C ARG A 5 6.83 5.52 -11.50
N LEU A 6 5.68 6.11 -11.85
CA LEU A 6 4.44 5.37 -12.07
C LEU A 6 4.34 4.84 -13.51
N GLN A 7 5.05 5.48 -14.45
CA GLN A 7 5.13 5.03 -15.85
C GLN A 7 5.76 3.64 -16.01
N ASP A 8 6.59 3.18 -15.08
CA ASP A 8 7.22 1.86 -15.17
C ASP A 8 6.19 0.72 -15.05
N LEU A 9 5.20 0.86 -14.16
CA LEU A 9 4.06 -0.07 -14.05
C LEU A 9 3.20 -0.06 -15.33
N LEU A 10 3.11 1.10 -15.98
CA LEU A 10 2.19 1.38 -17.08
C LEU A 10 2.74 0.95 -18.43
N LYS A 11 4.02 1.21 -18.69
CA LYS A 11 4.75 0.68 -19.86
C LYS A 11 4.70 -0.84 -19.88
N LEU A 12 4.74 -1.47 -18.70
CA LEU A 12 4.63 -2.92 -18.57
C LEU A 12 3.19 -3.41 -18.75
N SER A 13 2.18 -2.67 -18.27
CA SER A 13 0.78 -3.01 -18.54
C SER A 13 0.46 -3.05 -20.03
N GLU A 14 0.96 -2.10 -20.83
CA GLU A 14 0.80 -2.06 -22.29
C GLU A 14 1.55 -3.18 -23.00
N ALA A 15 2.67 -3.64 -22.43
CA ALA A 15 3.43 -4.78 -22.93
C ALA A 15 2.82 -6.14 -22.55
N ILE A 16 1.89 -6.21 -21.58
CA ILE A 16 1.19 -7.46 -21.26
C ILE A 16 0.27 -7.82 -22.44
N PRO A 17 0.44 -9.01 -23.04
CA PRO A 17 -0.47 -9.52 -24.06
C PRO A 17 -1.92 -9.41 -23.58
N LYS A 18 -2.83 -8.87 -24.42
CA LYS A 18 -4.24 -8.66 -24.04
C LYS A 18 -4.93 -9.93 -23.50
N ASN A 19 -4.49 -11.11 -23.93
CA ASN A 19 -4.98 -12.41 -23.45
C ASN A 19 -4.55 -12.79 -22.02
N LYS A 20 -3.63 -12.03 -21.41
CA LYS A 20 -3.19 -12.19 -20.01
C LYS A 20 -3.78 -11.13 -19.08
N ARG A 21 -4.56 -10.18 -19.61
CA ARG A 21 -5.29 -9.19 -18.81
C ARG A 21 -6.60 -9.78 -18.29
N PHE A 22 -6.93 -9.45 -17.05
CA PHE A 22 -8.16 -9.82 -16.38
C PHE A 22 -9.26 -8.77 -16.59
N SER A 23 -8.91 -7.52 -16.88
CA SER A 23 -9.86 -6.43 -17.12
C SER A 23 -9.71 -5.81 -18.53
N ASN A 24 -10.77 -5.12 -18.95
CA ASN A 24 -10.76 -4.27 -20.15
C ASN A 24 -10.32 -2.82 -19.85
N LEU A 25 -9.73 -2.56 -18.68
CA LEU A 25 -9.35 -1.22 -18.26
C LEU A 25 -8.13 -0.73 -19.05
N SER A 26 -8.18 0.54 -19.44
CA SER A 26 -7.04 1.23 -20.02
C SER A 26 -5.94 1.45 -18.97
N THR A 27 -4.72 1.72 -19.45
CA THR A 27 -3.57 2.13 -18.62
C THR A 27 -3.93 3.30 -17.69
N SER A 28 -4.65 4.30 -18.22
CA SER A 28 -5.12 5.45 -17.44
C SER A 28 -6.10 5.07 -16.32
N LYS A 29 -7.00 4.13 -16.59
CA LYS A 29 -7.94 3.61 -15.59
C LYS A 29 -7.21 2.82 -14.50
N LEU A 30 -6.20 2.02 -14.85
CA LEU A 30 -5.38 1.33 -13.85
C LEU A 30 -4.60 2.31 -12.94
N MET A 31 -4.12 3.44 -13.47
CA MET A 31 -3.54 4.52 -12.64
C MET A 31 -4.56 5.12 -11.68
N GLU A 32 -5.74 5.44 -12.21
CA GLU A 32 -6.85 5.99 -11.43
C GLU A 32 -7.20 5.04 -10.27
N LEU A 33 -7.26 3.74 -10.55
CA LEU A 33 -7.50 2.69 -9.57
C LEU A 33 -6.39 2.63 -8.51
N TRP A 34 -5.13 2.61 -8.92
CA TRP A 34 -3.99 2.60 -7.99
C TRP A 34 -4.01 3.80 -7.03
N ASN A 35 -4.29 5.00 -7.56
CA ASN A 35 -4.37 6.22 -6.76
C ASN A 35 -5.54 6.18 -5.77
N ASN A 36 -6.71 5.67 -6.19
CA ASN A 36 -7.86 5.49 -5.31
C ASN A 36 -7.58 4.46 -4.21
N ILE A 37 -6.92 3.35 -4.53
CA ILE A 37 -6.52 2.36 -3.54
C ILE A 37 -5.52 2.97 -2.54
N SER A 38 -4.56 3.75 -3.03
CA SER A 38 -3.58 4.44 -2.18
C SER A 38 -4.27 5.40 -1.20
N GLY A 39 -5.18 6.24 -1.70
CA GLY A 39 -5.93 7.18 -0.84
C GLY A 39 -6.84 6.47 0.17
N TYR A 40 -7.51 5.38 -0.23
CA TYR A 40 -8.31 4.57 0.70
C TYR A 40 -7.45 3.90 1.76
N THR A 41 -6.28 3.37 1.39
CA THR A 41 -5.31 2.77 2.32
C THR A 41 -4.82 3.80 3.32
N GLU A 42 -4.52 5.01 2.87
CA GLU A 42 -4.08 6.13 3.72
C GLU A 42 -5.15 6.51 4.74
N GLU A 43 -6.41 6.66 4.31
CA GLU A 43 -7.54 6.97 5.17
C GLU A 43 -7.72 5.91 6.27
N LEU A 44 -7.65 4.63 5.92
CA LEU A 44 -7.74 3.54 6.88
C LEU A 44 -6.57 3.58 7.87
N LEU A 45 -5.35 3.78 7.37
CA LEU A 45 -4.14 3.83 8.19
C LEU A 45 -4.16 5.01 9.17
N LEU A 46 -4.59 6.19 8.72
CA LEU A 46 -4.82 7.36 9.56
C LEU A 46 -5.89 7.15 10.62
N ASN A 47 -6.75 6.14 10.48
CA ASN A 47 -7.75 5.73 11.48
C ASN A 47 -7.28 4.51 12.32
N LYS A 48 -5.97 4.24 12.36
CA LYS A 48 -5.36 3.12 13.10
C LYS A 48 -5.94 1.75 12.71
N LYS A 49 -6.46 1.63 11.48
CA LYS A 49 -6.79 0.34 10.88
C LYS A 49 -5.55 -0.20 10.15
N ALA A 50 -5.53 -1.51 9.94
CA ALA A 50 -4.41 -2.16 9.27
C ALA A 50 -4.84 -2.73 7.90
N PRO A 51 -4.91 -1.89 6.85
CA PRO A 51 -5.31 -2.36 5.53
C PRO A 51 -4.30 -3.34 4.94
N GLU A 52 -4.81 -4.47 4.46
CA GLU A 52 -4.04 -5.45 3.68
C GLU A 52 -4.23 -5.17 2.19
N PHE A 53 -3.14 -4.83 1.53
CA PHE A 53 -3.09 -4.76 0.07
C PHE A 53 -2.88 -6.18 -0.48
N PRO A 54 -3.79 -6.69 -1.32
CA PRO A 54 -3.75 -8.06 -1.83
C PRO A 54 -2.40 -8.42 -2.44
N GLY A 55 -1.75 -9.46 -1.92
CA GLY A 55 -0.48 -9.97 -2.43
C GLY A 55 0.76 -9.12 -2.13
N ILE A 56 0.62 -7.86 -1.69
CA ILE A 56 1.75 -6.99 -1.38
C ILE A 56 2.11 -7.05 0.10
N GLY A 57 1.19 -6.66 0.98
CA GLY A 57 1.50 -6.49 2.38
C GLY A 57 0.41 -5.80 3.18
N ILE A 58 0.67 -5.62 4.46
CA ILE A 58 -0.23 -5.02 5.45
C ILE A 58 0.42 -3.72 5.93
N PHE A 59 -0.32 -2.62 5.83
CA PHE A 59 0.07 -1.36 6.45
C PHE A 59 -0.57 -1.29 7.83
N TYR A 60 0.15 -0.80 8.84
CA TYR A 60 -0.40 -0.67 10.19
C TYR A 60 0.30 0.43 10.97
N ILE A 61 -0.33 0.89 12.06
CA ILE A 61 0.27 1.84 13.00
C ILE A 61 0.78 1.06 14.20
N LYS A 62 2.07 1.21 14.50
CA LYS A 62 2.67 0.71 15.74
C LYS A 62 2.73 1.85 16.75
N ARG A 63 2.26 1.60 17.97
CA ARG A 63 2.45 2.50 19.11
C ARG A 63 3.81 2.22 19.73
N ASN A 64 4.63 3.25 19.89
CA ASN A 64 5.98 3.10 20.43
C ASN A 64 6.03 3.37 21.94
N TYR A 65 5.63 2.38 22.75
CA TYR A 65 5.57 2.51 24.22
C TYR A 65 6.90 2.89 24.87
N ALA A 66 8.04 2.58 24.25
CA ALA A 66 9.36 2.85 24.80
C ALA A 66 9.83 4.31 24.61
N ALA A 67 9.35 4.99 23.57
CA ALA A 67 9.76 6.37 23.26
C ALA A 67 8.74 7.40 23.76
N SER A 68 7.44 7.14 23.56
CA SER A 68 6.36 7.90 24.18
C SER A 68 5.02 7.19 23.97
N PRO A 69 4.11 7.19 24.96
CA PRO A 69 2.74 6.68 24.79
C PRO A 69 1.97 7.34 23.64
N GLU A 70 2.41 8.49 23.14
CA GLU A 70 1.75 9.24 22.07
C GLU A 70 2.41 9.06 20.70
N GLU A 71 3.53 8.34 20.62
CA GLU A 71 4.24 8.18 19.36
C GLU A 71 3.65 7.01 18.55
N TYR A 72 3.03 7.38 17.44
CA TYR A 72 2.44 6.46 16.47
C TYR A 72 3.30 6.43 15.21
N THR A 73 3.90 5.29 14.90
CA THR A 73 4.76 5.12 13.74
C THR A 73 4.08 4.24 12.69
N PRO A 74 3.97 4.68 11.43
CA PRO A 74 3.48 3.83 10.36
C PRO A 74 4.50 2.73 10.06
N GLN A 75 4.00 1.52 9.84
CA GLN A 75 4.77 0.32 9.56
C GLN A 75 4.15 -0.44 8.39
N PHE A 76 4.99 -1.18 7.69
CA PHE A 76 4.57 -2.02 6.56
C PHE A 76 5.16 -3.41 6.74
N PHE A 77 4.28 -4.41 6.65
CA PHE A 77 4.65 -5.82 6.69
C PHE A 77 4.37 -6.46 5.33
N PRO A 78 5.39 -6.85 4.55
CA PRO A 78 5.18 -7.51 3.27
C PRO A 78 4.59 -8.92 3.48
N THR A 79 3.61 -9.31 2.68
CA THR A 79 3.06 -10.66 2.73
C THR A 79 3.82 -11.59 1.80
N SER A 80 4.28 -12.72 2.35
CA SER A 80 5.18 -13.67 1.71
C SER A 80 4.59 -14.42 0.51
N LYS A 81 3.27 -14.58 0.40
CA LYS A 81 2.65 -15.45 -0.64
C LYS A 81 2.97 -15.08 -2.08
N PHE A 82 3.08 -13.79 -2.39
CA PHE A 82 3.38 -13.34 -3.76
C PHE A 82 4.88 -13.37 -4.06
N PHE A 83 5.72 -13.18 -3.05
CA PHE A 83 7.17 -13.03 -3.21
C PHE A 83 7.98 -14.29 -2.90
N ASN A 84 7.39 -15.29 -2.24
CA ASN A 84 8.06 -16.56 -1.91
C ASN A 84 8.46 -17.39 -3.13
N GLY A 85 7.86 -17.15 -4.29
CA GLY A 85 8.29 -17.76 -5.56
C GLY A 85 9.65 -17.24 -6.05
N PHE A 86 10.14 -16.12 -5.49
CA PHE A 86 11.43 -15.51 -5.83
C PHE A 86 12.53 -15.89 -4.83
N ASN A 87 12.63 -17.16 -4.42
CA ASN A 87 13.76 -17.84 -3.74
C ASN A 87 14.62 -17.09 -2.68
N SER A 88 14.17 -15.97 -2.12
CA SER A 88 14.99 -15.12 -1.24
C SER A 88 14.18 -14.32 -0.23
N TYR A 89 12.87 -14.56 -0.16
CA TYR A 89 11.98 -13.82 0.74
C TYR A 89 11.54 -14.71 1.91
N TYR A 90 12.20 -14.54 3.05
CA TYR A 90 11.74 -15.13 4.31
C TYR A 90 11.45 -13.99 5.29
N TYR A 91 10.19 -13.82 5.65
CA TYR A 91 9.81 -13.05 6.83
C TYR A 91 9.38 -14.04 7.90
N GLU A 92 9.89 -13.87 9.12
CA GLU A 92 9.40 -14.64 10.25
C GLU A 92 7.88 -14.42 10.40
N ASN A 93 7.14 -15.52 10.47
CA ASN A 93 5.68 -15.51 10.66
C ASN A 93 5.25 -14.84 11.99
N SER A 94 6.19 -14.58 12.90
CA SER A 94 5.99 -14.01 14.23
C SER A 94 5.40 -12.59 14.22
N VAL A 95 5.67 -11.78 13.19
CA VAL A 95 5.16 -10.39 13.12
C VAL A 95 3.68 -10.34 12.72
N LYS A 96 3.18 -11.37 12.02
CA LYS A 96 1.83 -11.38 11.45
C LYS A 96 0.73 -11.54 12.50
N SER A 97 0.99 -12.24 13.60
CA SER A 97 0.04 -12.45 14.70
C SER A 97 -0.15 -11.23 15.59
N GLY A 98 0.74 -10.23 15.51
CA GLY A 98 0.71 -9.03 16.35
C GLY A 98 0.10 -7.79 15.71
N ILE A 99 -0.43 -7.86 14.47
CA ILE A 99 -1.00 -6.68 13.78
C ILE A 99 -2.48 -6.51 14.17
N PRO A 100 -2.85 -5.48 14.93
CA PRO A 100 -4.25 -5.26 15.32
C PRO A 100 -5.08 -4.70 14.15
N ASN A 101 -6.40 -4.92 14.20
CA ASN A 101 -7.38 -4.31 13.28
C ASN A 101 -7.09 -4.53 11.79
N LYS A 102 -6.63 -5.73 11.43
CA LYS A 102 -6.39 -6.11 10.04
C LYS A 102 -7.70 -6.08 9.24
N LEU A 103 -7.70 -5.35 8.12
CA LEU A 103 -8.83 -5.24 7.22
C LEU A 103 -8.41 -5.60 5.79
N PRO A 104 -9.10 -6.53 5.11
CA PRO A 104 -8.88 -6.73 3.68
C PRO A 104 -9.31 -5.49 2.89
N LEU A 105 -8.74 -5.31 1.71
CA LEU A 105 -9.15 -4.22 0.81
C LEU A 105 -10.63 -4.39 0.43
N ASN A 106 -11.43 -3.35 0.67
CA ASN A 106 -12.86 -3.37 0.37
C ASN A 106 -13.12 -2.85 -1.05
N TYR A 107 -13.21 -3.77 -2.01
CA TYR A 107 -13.46 -3.43 -3.41
C TYR A 107 -14.80 -2.71 -3.63
N SER A 108 -15.82 -2.96 -2.79
CA SER A 108 -17.12 -2.30 -2.92
C SER A 108 -17.03 -0.80 -2.60
N ILE A 109 -16.26 -0.43 -1.57
CA ILE A 109 -16.03 0.98 -1.23
C ILE A 109 -15.26 1.68 -2.35
N ILE A 110 -14.21 1.04 -2.88
CA ILE A 110 -13.41 1.60 -3.98
C ILE A 110 -14.29 1.76 -5.23
N ALA A 111 -15.07 0.74 -5.58
CA ALA A 111 -16.00 0.78 -6.71
C ALA A 111 -17.00 1.93 -6.58
N SER A 112 -17.59 2.12 -5.40
CA SER A 112 -18.49 3.24 -5.13
C SER A 112 -17.81 4.60 -5.29
N ARG A 113 -16.55 4.76 -4.84
CA ARG A 113 -15.80 6.02 -4.98
C ARG A 113 -15.46 6.36 -6.43
N MET A 114 -15.23 5.33 -7.24
CA MET A 114 -14.85 5.48 -8.64
C MET A 114 -16.05 5.50 -9.60
N GLY A 115 -17.25 5.18 -9.13
CA GLY A 115 -18.42 4.96 -9.98
C GLY A 115 -18.28 3.73 -10.89
N TRP A 116 -17.55 2.71 -10.44
CA TRP A 116 -17.29 1.47 -11.20
C TRP A 116 -18.06 0.30 -10.61
N SER A 117 -18.11 -0.82 -11.32
CA SER A 117 -18.58 -2.07 -10.72
C SER A 117 -17.51 -2.66 -9.79
N ARG A 118 -17.94 -3.41 -8.77
CA ARG A 118 -17.03 -4.17 -7.90
C ARG A 118 -16.15 -5.13 -8.71
N SER A 119 -16.71 -5.75 -9.76
CA SER A 119 -15.97 -6.68 -10.62
C SER A 119 -14.84 -5.99 -11.37
N ASP A 120 -15.08 -4.79 -11.90
CA ASP A 120 -14.05 -4.03 -12.64
C ASP A 120 -12.89 -3.64 -11.74
N VAL A 121 -13.19 -3.22 -10.50
CA VAL A 121 -12.18 -2.94 -9.48
C VAL A 121 -11.37 -4.20 -9.15
N GLU A 122 -12.03 -5.32 -8.89
CA GLU A 122 -11.33 -6.57 -8.56
C GLU A 122 -10.44 -7.05 -9.71
N MET A 123 -10.94 -7.02 -10.95
CA MET A 123 -10.18 -7.40 -12.14
C MET A 123 -9.02 -6.43 -12.40
N GLY A 124 -9.23 -5.12 -12.20
CA GLY A 124 -8.18 -4.12 -12.30
C GLY A 124 -7.08 -4.29 -11.26
N VAL A 125 -7.43 -4.66 -10.02
CA VAL A 125 -6.45 -5.02 -8.98
C VAL A 125 -5.63 -6.23 -9.40
N ARG A 126 -6.25 -7.26 -10.00
CA ARG A 126 -5.53 -8.43 -10.51
C ARG A 126 -4.59 -8.07 -11.66
N ASP A 127 -4.96 -7.15 -12.53
CA ASP A 127 -4.09 -6.63 -13.58
C ASP A 127 -2.87 -5.91 -13.01
N ILE A 128 -3.07 -5.01 -12.04
CA ILE A 128 -1.97 -4.33 -11.34
C ILE A 128 -1.02 -5.35 -10.71
N MET A 129 -1.55 -6.36 -10.02
CA MET A 129 -0.72 -7.39 -9.39
C MET A 129 0.06 -8.22 -10.42
N THR A 130 -0.56 -8.53 -11.57
CA THR A 130 0.13 -9.21 -12.67
C THR A 130 1.25 -8.35 -13.25
N CYS A 131 1.00 -7.05 -13.44
CA CYS A 131 2.03 -6.11 -13.88
C CYS A 131 3.21 -6.09 -12.91
N ILE A 132 2.96 -5.96 -11.61
CA ILE A 132 4.00 -6.01 -10.58
C ILE A 132 4.78 -7.32 -10.70
N LYS A 133 4.09 -8.46 -10.79
CA LYS A 133 4.72 -9.79 -10.86
C LYS A 133 5.68 -9.88 -12.04
N THR A 134 5.19 -9.58 -13.24
CA THR A 134 5.97 -9.66 -14.47
C THR A 134 7.17 -8.72 -14.46
N SER A 135 7.01 -7.51 -13.90
CA SER A 135 8.11 -6.55 -13.72
C SER A 135 9.23 -7.12 -12.85
N ILE A 136 8.87 -7.73 -11.72
CA ILE A 136 9.84 -8.32 -10.80
C ILE A 136 10.49 -9.56 -11.42
N GLU A 137 9.73 -10.38 -12.15
CA GLU A 137 10.23 -11.55 -12.90
C GLU A 137 11.25 -11.15 -13.97
N SER A 138 11.05 -10.03 -14.66
CA SER A 138 12.01 -9.48 -15.63
C SER A 138 13.22 -8.78 -15.00
N GLY A 139 13.30 -8.75 -13.67
CA GLY A 139 14.40 -8.09 -12.94
C GLY A 139 14.25 -6.57 -12.82
N THR A 140 13.11 -6.01 -13.22
CA THR A 140 12.82 -4.58 -13.08
C THR A 140 12.48 -4.25 -11.64
N SER A 141 13.19 -3.30 -11.04
CA SER A 141 12.83 -2.77 -9.72
C SER A 141 11.74 -1.70 -9.86
N LEU A 142 10.69 -1.80 -9.05
CA LEU A 142 9.56 -0.88 -9.06
C LEU A 142 9.60 0.06 -7.86
N ASN A 143 9.30 1.34 -8.09
CA ASN A 143 9.18 2.36 -7.06
C ASN A 143 7.78 3.00 -7.16
N LEU A 144 6.81 2.40 -6.49
CA LEU A 144 5.40 2.75 -6.62
C LEU A 144 5.02 3.83 -5.61
N THR A 145 4.61 5.00 -6.09
CA THR A 145 4.11 6.07 -5.22
C THR A 145 2.71 5.71 -4.71
N MET A 146 2.53 5.74 -3.39
CA MET A 146 1.27 5.47 -2.71
C MET A 146 0.66 6.79 -2.23
N GLY A 147 0.25 7.66 -3.16
CA GLY A 147 -0.31 8.98 -2.83
C GLY A 147 0.61 9.79 -1.92
N THR A 148 0.07 10.32 -0.82
CA THR A 148 0.86 11.03 0.19
C THR A 148 1.49 10.12 1.24
N MET A 149 1.17 8.83 1.27
CA MET A 149 1.76 7.88 2.23
C MET A 149 3.27 7.69 2.03
N GLY A 150 3.77 7.77 0.80
CA GLY A 150 5.18 7.58 0.47
C GLY A 150 5.40 6.68 -0.74
N THR A 151 6.49 5.90 -0.72
CA THR A 151 6.89 5.04 -1.86
C THR A 151 7.09 3.60 -1.43
N LEU A 152 6.38 2.69 -2.10
CA LEU A 152 6.53 1.26 -2.00
C LEU A 152 7.60 0.82 -3.02
N ASN A 153 8.75 0.36 -2.54
CA ASN A 153 9.81 -0.16 -3.41
C ASN A 153 9.73 -1.69 -3.42
N ILE A 154 9.66 -2.24 -4.62
CA ILE A 154 9.53 -3.68 -4.87
C ILE A 154 10.66 -4.09 -5.79
N THR A 155 11.47 -5.03 -5.34
CA THR A 155 12.55 -5.66 -6.10
C THR A 155 12.36 -7.17 -6.00
N ARG A 156 13.20 -7.93 -6.71
CA ARG A 156 13.21 -9.40 -6.64
C ARG A 156 13.46 -9.94 -5.24
N THR A 157 14.21 -9.20 -4.42
CA THR A 157 14.67 -9.65 -3.11
C THR A 157 14.13 -8.81 -1.95
N LYS A 158 13.51 -7.65 -2.22
CA LYS A 158 13.02 -6.74 -1.19
C LYS A 158 11.73 -6.04 -1.57
N VAL A 159 10.82 -5.95 -0.62
CA VAL A 159 9.57 -5.18 -0.65
C VAL A 159 9.55 -4.36 0.61
N ASN A 160 9.64 -3.04 0.47
CA ASN A 160 9.65 -2.13 1.60
C ASN A 160 8.80 -0.89 1.30
N MET A 161 8.28 -0.30 2.37
CA MET A 161 7.59 0.99 2.28
C MET A 161 8.47 2.06 2.91
N LYS A 162 8.74 3.12 2.16
CA LYS A 162 9.31 4.35 2.69
C LYS A 162 8.17 5.34 2.90
N PHE A 163 7.74 5.51 4.15
CA PHE A 163 6.70 6.46 4.50
C PHE A 163 7.17 7.91 4.36
N SER A 164 6.26 8.79 3.97
CA SER A 164 6.53 10.22 3.84
C SER A 164 6.47 10.91 5.21
N PRO A 165 7.22 12.02 5.40
CA PRO A 165 7.07 12.85 6.59
C PRO A 165 5.64 13.36 6.78
N LYS A 166 4.93 13.68 5.68
CA LYS A 166 3.55 14.19 5.73
C LYS A 166 2.59 13.23 6.42
N LEU A 167 2.73 11.92 6.19
CA LEU A 167 1.90 10.91 6.86
C LEU A 167 2.20 10.88 8.36
N THR A 168 3.48 10.92 8.73
CA THR A 168 3.91 10.96 10.13
C THR A 168 3.39 12.21 10.85
N ASP A 169 3.48 13.38 10.21
CA ASP A 169 2.97 14.65 10.74
C ASP A 169 1.44 14.61 10.90
N ALA A 170 0.72 14.01 9.96
CA ALA A 170 -0.73 13.84 10.04
C ALA A 170 -1.15 12.92 11.20
N LEU A 171 -0.40 11.83 11.43
CA LEU A 171 -0.62 10.94 12.57
C LEU A 171 -0.36 11.65 13.90
N LEU A 172 0.73 12.43 13.98
CA LEU A 172 1.04 13.25 15.15
C LEU A 172 -0.06 14.27 15.41
N SER A 173 -0.46 15.05 14.41
CA SER A 173 -1.53 16.05 14.55
C SER A 173 -2.87 15.44 15.01
N LYS A 174 -3.24 14.28 14.46
CA LYS A 174 -4.52 13.63 14.75
C LYS A 174 -4.58 12.97 16.13
N TYR A 175 -3.45 12.51 16.68
CA TYR A 175 -3.42 11.69 17.89
C TYR A 175 -2.60 12.25 19.05
N ARG A 176 -1.91 13.37 18.85
CA ARG A 176 -1.31 14.12 19.95
C ARG A 176 -2.44 14.65 20.82
N LEU A 177 -2.39 14.36 22.12
CA LEU A 177 -3.34 14.97 23.05
C LEU A 177 -3.10 16.49 23.02
N PRO A 178 -4.15 17.32 23.11
CA PRO A 178 -3.92 18.73 23.40
C PRO A 178 -3.08 18.79 24.67
N ASN A 179 -1.98 19.55 24.63
CA ASN A 179 -1.23 19.88 25.84
C ASN A 179 -2.22 20.56 26.79
N PHE A 180 -2.86 19.79 27.68
CA PHE A 180 -3.50 20.33 28.85
C PHE A 180 -2.34 20.88 29.66
N GLY A 181 -2.07 22.17 29.47
CA GLY A 181 -1.07 22.90 30.20
C GLY A 181 -1.31 22.62 31.67
N ILE A 182 -0.38 21.89 32.28
CA ILE A 182 -0.28 21.80 33.73
C ILE A 182 0.05 23.24 34.16
N ARG A 183 -0.99 24.05 34.37
CA ARG A 183 -0.87 25.21 35.24
C ARG A 183 -0.76 24.62 36.64
N ALA A 184 0.47 24.45 37.08
CA ALA A 184 0.77 24.32 38.49
C ALA A 184 0.21 25.57 39.16
N TYR A 185 -0.81 25.38 40.00
CA TYR A 185 -1.22 26.35 41.00
C TYR A 185 -0.37 26.14 42.26
#